data_AF-A0A2T2T5W5-F1
#
_entry.id   AF-A0A2T2T5W5-F1
#
_cell.length_a   1.000
_cell.length_b   1.000
_cell.length_c   1.000
_cell.angle_alpha   90.00
_cell.angle_beta   90.00
_cell.angle_gamma   90.00
#
_symmetry.space_group_name_H-M   'P 1'
#
loop_
_entity.id
_entity.type
_entity.pdbx_description
1 polymer ?
#
loop_
_entity_poly.entity_id
_entity_poly.type
_entity_poly.pdbx_seq_one_letter_code
_entity_poly.pdbx_strand_id
1 'polypeptide(L)'
;MFHNFLKVALRRLQRQPLYTLINVTGLAVGMAVCLLIGLYLYGELRIDRFHEKSDRIVQVGVETDFFGRGLNTSYPLAGVLERNVPSVQRTIHTRPRTARTIRNPASDLEKSQRVLTASPGFFEMFTFPA
;
A
#
# COMPACT_ATOMS: atom_id res chain seq x y z
N MET A 1 -1.93 35.81 32.76
CA MET A 1 -3.15 35.06 33.18
C MET A 1 -3.08 33.56 32.86
N PHE A 2 -2.63 33.13 31.68
CA PHE A 2 -2.51 31.71 31.28
C PHE A 2 -1.70 30.84 32.27
N HIS A 3 -0.62 31.39 32.83
CA HIS A 3 0.20 30.73 33.87
C HIS A 3 -0.58 30.40 35.15
N ASN A 4 -1.53 31.26 35.56
CA ASN A 4 -2.33 31.01 36.76
C ASN A 4 -3.35 29.90 36.53
N PHE A 5 -3.99 29.88 35.35
CA PHE A 5 -4.91 28.79 34.98
C PHE A 5 -4.19 27.44 34.89
N LEU A 6 -3.00 27.40 34.28
CA LEU A 6 -2.20 26.19 34.18
C LEU A 6 -1.77 25.68 35.57
N LYS A 7 -1.33 26.59 36.45
CA LYS A 7 -0.94 26.28 37.83
C LYS A 7 -2.11 25.73 38.66
N VAL A 8 -3.30 26.29 38.49
CA VAL A 8 -4.52 25.81 39.17
C VAL A 8 -4.95 24.45 38.66
N ALA A 9 -4.90 24.22 37.34
CA ALA A 9 -5.24 22.94 36.73
C ALA A 9 -4.29 21.81 37.20
N LEU A 10 -2.97 22.05 37.17
CA LEU A 10 -1.97 21.11 37.68
C LEU A 10 -2.18 20.74 39.15
N ARG A 11 -2.51 21.73 40.00
CA ARG A 11 -2.78 21.49 41.41
C ARG A 11 -4.06 20.69 41.65
N ARG A 12 -5.08 20.84 40.78
CA ARG A 12 -6.31 20.03 40.84
C ARG A 12 -6.03 18.58 40.42
N LEU A 13 -5.24 18.37 39.36
CA LEU A 13 -4.83 17.04 38.88
C LEU A 13 -4.09 16.27 39.98
N GLN A 14 -3.19 16.93 40.71
CA GLN A 14 -2.44 16.32 41.82
C GLN A 14 -3.30 15.98 43.05
N ARG A 15 -4.40 16.71 43.30
CA ARG A 15 -5.28 16.49 44.46
C ARG A 15 -6.23 15.30 44.29
N GLN A 16 -6.52 14.89 43.05
CA GLN A 16 -7.40 13.77 42.74
C GLN A 16 -6.70 12.80 41.76
N PRO A 17 -5.69 12.04 42.24
CA PRO A 17 -4.80 11.27 41.38
C PRO A 17 -5.52 10.12 40.67
N LEU A 18 -6.41 9.38 41.34
CA LEU A 18 -7.12 8.25 40.74
C LEU A 18 -8.07 8.70 39.60
N TYR A 19 -8.88 9.74 39.86
CA TYR A 19 -9.79 10.30 38.86
C TYR A 19 -9.04 10.88 37.66
N THR A 20 -7.94 11.58 37.93
CA THR A 20 -7.06 12.11 36.89
C THR A 20 -6.45 10.99 36.06
N LEU A 21 -5.95 9.93 36.71
CA LEU A 21 -5.32 8.80 36.03
C LEU A 21 -6.29 8.14 35.06
N ILE A 22 -7.51 7.81 35.49
CA ILE A 22 -8.51 7.14 34.66
C ILE A 22 -8.86 7.99 33.42
N ASN A 23 -9.13 9.30 33.61
CA ASN A 23 -9.50 10.16 32.50
C ASN A 23 -8.34 10.42 31.53
N VAL A 24 -7.14 10.70 32.05
CA VAL A 24 -5.97 10.98 31.22
C VAL A 24 -5.52 9.73 30.46
N THR A 25 -5.50 8.56 31.10
CA THR A 25 -5.14 7.30 30.42
C THR A 25 -6.18 6.90 29.37
N GLY A 26 -7.48 6.98 29.69
CA GLY A 26 -8.53 6.70 28.72
C GLY A 26 -8.44 7.60 27.49
N LEU A 27 -8.25 8.92 27.70
CA LEU A 27 -8.07 9.87 26.61
C LEU A 27 -6.77 9.60 25.82
N ALA A 28 -5.66 9.34 26.51
CA ALA A 28 -4.37 9.07 25.87
C ALA A 28 -4.43 7.80 25.01
N VAL A 29 -5.05 6.72 25.51
CA VAL A 29 -5.23 5.47 24.76
C VAL A 29 -6.14 5.70 23.55
N GLY A 30 -7.26 6.41 23.71
CA GLY A 30 -8.16 6.75 22.60
C GLY A 30 -7.45 7.54 21.48
N MET A 31 -6.67 8.55 21.85
CA MET A 31 -5.86 9.33 20.90
C MET A 31 -4.78 8.47 20.24
N ALA A 32 -4.09 7.62 21.01
CA ALA A 32 -3.05 6.74 20.47
C ALA A 32 -3.62 5.76 19.42
N VAL A 33 -4.75 5.12 19.71
CA VAL A 33 -5.42 4.21 18.76
C VAL A 33 -5.86 4.96 17.50
N CYS A 34 -6.44 6.15 17.64
CA CYS A 34 -6.84 6.98 16.51
C CYS A 34 -5.65 7.35 15.61
N LEU A 35 -4.52 7.75 16.21
CA LEU A 35 -3.29 8.07 15.48
C LEU A 35 -2.68 6.85 14.79
N LEU A 36 -2.66 5.69 15.45
CA LEU A 36 -2.16 4.45 14.86
C LEU A 36 -2.98 4.02 13.63
N ILE A 37 -4.31 4.09 13.73
CA ILE A 37 -5.19 3.81 12.58
C ILE A 37 -4.97 4.83 11.48
N GLY A 38 -4.87 6.12 11.82
CA GLY A 38 -4.60 7.18 10.85
C GLY A 38 -3.27 6.99 10.12
N LEU A 39 -2.21 6.61 10.83
CA LEU A 39 -0.90 6.32 10.26
C LEU A 39 -0.94 5.08 9.36
N TYR A 40 -1.65 4.03 9.78
CA TYR A 40 -1.87 2.83 8.97
C TYR A 40 -2.58 3.17 7.66
N LEU A 41 -3.70 3.91 7.72
CA LEU A 41 -4.44 4.34 6.54
C LEU A 41 -3.61 5.25 5.65
N TYR A 42 -2.82 6.16 6.23
CA TYR A 42 -1.92 7.03 5.48
C TYR A 42 -0.88 6.22 4.69
N GLY A 43 -0.35 5.14 5.28
CA GLY A 43 0.51 4.19 4.59
C GLY A 43 -0.23 3.46 3.46
N GLU A 44 -1.37 2.84 3.78
CA GLU A 44 -2.15 2.01 2.86
C GLU A 44 -2.60 2.80 1.62
N LEU A 45 -3.09 4.03 1.80
CA LEU A 45 -3.55 4.88 0.70
C LEU A 45 -2.42 5.38 -0.21
N ARG A 46 -1.16 5.28 0.23
CA ARG A 46 0.02 5.70 -0.52
C ARG A 46 0.80 4.54 -1.15
N ILE A 47 0.36 3.30 -0.91
CA ILE A 47 0.91 2.13 -1.61
C ILE A 47 0.81 2.38 -3.12
N ASP A 48 1.91 2.14 -3.83
CA ASP A 48 2.06 2.27 -5.29
C ASP A 48 1.86 3.67 -5.90
N ARG A 49 1.68 4.71 -5.07
CA ARG A 49 1.63 6.12 -5.54
C ARG A 49 3.00 6.76 -5.81
N PHE A 50 4.09 6.00 -5.70
CA PHE A 50 5.44 6.49 -5.95
C PHE A 50 5.81 6.51 -7.45
N HIS A 51 5.01 5.86 -8.30
CA HIS A 51 5.22 5.89 -9.75
C HIS A 51 4.82 7.25 -10.33
N GLU A 52 5.62 7.80 -11.25
CA GLU A 52 5.37 9.13 -11.84
C GLU A 52 3.99 9.26 -12.50
N LYS A 53 3.46 8.15 -13.03
CA LYS A 53 2.18 8.06 -13.74
C LYS A 53 1.12 7.31 -12.92
N SER A 54 1.23 7.28 -11.59
CA SER A 54 0.34 6.48 -10.72
C SER A 54 -1.15 6.81 -10.88
N ASP A 55 -1.47 8.04 -11.32
CA ASP A 55 -2.83 8.54 -11.56
C ASP A 55 -3.53 7.88 -12.75
N ARG A 56 -2.77 7.33 -13.70
CA ARG A 56 -3.28 6.79 -14.97
C ARG A 56 -2.91 5.32 -15.21
N ILE A 57 -2.21 4.70 -14.26
CA ILE A 57 -1.91 3.27 -14.29
C ILE A 57 -3.10 2.52 -13.71
N VAL A 58 -3.68 1.63 -14.51
CA VAL A 58 -4.83 0.81 -14.10
C VAL A 58 -4.58 -0.66 -14.41
N GLN A 59 -5.17 -1.54 -13.60
CA GLN A 59 -5.17 -2.97 -13.85
C GLN A 59 -6.47 -3.38 -14.52
N VAL A 60 -6.37 -4.13 -15.61
CA VAL A 60 -7.53 -4.66 -16.32
C VAL A 60 -7.99 -5.94 -15.64
N GLY A 61 -9.25 -5.98 -15.22
CA GLY A 61 -9.93 -7.17 -14.70
C GLY A 61 -11.01 -7.65 -15.65
N VAL A 62 -11.43 -8.90 -15.47
CA VAL A 62 -12.58 -9.49 -16.15
C VAL A 62 -13.58 -9.92 -15.10
N GLU A 63 -14.86 -9.63 -15.33
CA GLU A 63 -15.97 -10.11 -14.52
C GLU A 63 -16.76 -11.12 -15.35
N THR A 64 -17.01 -12.30 -14.79
CA THR A 64 -17.79 -13.36 -15.45
C THR A 64 -18.83 -13.91 -14.49
N ASP A 65 -19.96 -14.38 -15.02
CA ASP A 65 -21.04 -14.93 -14.20
C ASP A 65 -20.59 -16.17 -13.38
N PHE A 66 -19.64 -16.94 -13.91
CA PHE A 66 -19.19 -18.18 -13.29
C PHE A 66 -18.06 -17.99 -12.26
N PHE A 67 -17.08 -17.11 -12.54
CA PHE A 67 -15.90 -16.91 -11.69
C PHE A 67 -15.92 -15.58 -10.92
N GLY A 68 -16.95 -14.75 -11.09
CA GLY A 68 -17.00 -13.40 -10.53
C GLY A 68 -15.89 -12.50 -11.09
N ARG A 69 -15.42 -11.56 -10.28
CA ARG A 69 -14.34 -10.62 -10.62
C ARG A 69 -12.97 -11.28 -10.51
N GLY A 70 -12.19 -11.22 -11.57
CA GLY A 70 -10.81 -11.72 -11.63
C GLY A 70 -9.85 -10.74 -12.30
N LEU A 71 -8.58 -10.83 -11.95
CA LEU A 71 -7.49 -10.03 -12.53
C LEU A 71 -6.70 -10.80 -13.59
N ASN A 72 -7.10 -12.04 -13.86
CA ASN A 72 -6.48 -12.89 -14.87
C ASN A 72 -7.16 -12.65 -16.21
N THR A 73 -6.49 -11.90 -17.07
CA THR A 73 -6.97 -11.63 -18.43
C THR A 73 -6.31 -12.58 -19.43
N SER A 74 -6.93 -12.72 -20.61
CA SER A 74 -6.29 -13.41 -21.72
C SER A 74 -5.04 -12.63 -22.17
N TYR A 75 -3.97 -13.34 -22.51
CA TYR A 75 -2.72 -12.74 -22.98
C TYR A 75 -2.87 -11.75 -24.16
N PRO A 76 -3.68 -12.02 -25.21
CA PRO A 76 -3.80 -11.10 -26.35
C PRO A 76 -4.56 -9.82 -26.03
N LEU A 77 -5.28 -9.74 -24.88
CA LEU A 77 -6.09 -8.59 -24.54
C LEU A 77 -5.28 -7.29 -24.49
N ALA A 78 -4.06 -7.35 -23.95
CA ALA A 78 -3.16 -6.19 -23.87
C ALA A 78 -2.95 -5.55 -25.27
N GLY A 79 -2.53 -6.35 -26.25
CA GLY A 79 -2.31 -5.86 -27.61
C GLY A 79 -3.59 -5.42 -28.33
N VAL A 80 -4.75 -5.99 -27.98
CA VAL A 80 -6.03 -5.55 -28.54
C VAL A 80 -6.44 -4.18 -27.97
N LEU A 81 -6.26 -3.96 -26.67
CA LEU A 81 -6.57 -2.69 -26.02
C LEU A 81 -5.71 -1.56 -26.58
N GLU A 82 -4.40 -1.79 -26.71
CA GLU A 82 -3.46 -0.78 -27.25
C GLU A 82 -3.76 -0.41 -28.72
N ARG A 83 -4.34 -1.33 -29.50
CA ARG A 83 -4.70 -1.07 -30.91
C ARG A 83 -6.09 -0.44 -31.09
N ASN A 84 -7.06 -0.88 -30.30
CA ASN A 84 -8.47 -0.57 -30.57
C ASN A 84 -9.08 0.46 -29.61
N VAL A 85 -8.38 0.83 -28.53
CA VAL A 85 -8.88 1.78 -27.54
C VAL A 85 -7.98 3.03 -27.53
N PRO A 86 -8.41 4.15 -28.15
CA PRO A 86 -7.56 5.33 -28.32
C PRO A 86 -7.05 5.98 -27.01
N SER A 87 -7.76 5.79 -25.90
CA SER A 87 -7.35 6.30 -24.59
C SER A 87 -6.24 5.47 -23.92
N VAL A 88 -5.96 4.26 -24.41
CA VAL A 88 -4.93 3.37 -23.89
C VAL A 88 -3.60 3.69 -24.57
N GLN A 89 -2.68 4.33 -23.83
CA GLN A 89 -1.37 4.72 -24.36
C GLN A 89 -0.39 3.54 -24.47
N ARG A 90 -0.46 2.59 -23.53
CA ARG A 90 0.48 1.48 -23.41
C ARG A 90 -0.15 0.37 -22.60
N THR A 91 0.17 -0.88 -22.96
CA THR A 91 -0.20 -2.05 -22.17
C THR A 91 1.01 -2.92 -21.89
N ILE A 92 0.96 -3.62 -20.75
CA ILE A 92 1.91 -4.64 -20.36
C ILE A 92 1.14 -5.82 -19.77
N HIS A 93 1.77 -6.98 -19.74
CA HIS A 93 1.26 -8.14 -19.02
C HIS A 93 2.29 -8.59 -17.99
N THR A 94 1.78 -9.01 -16.85
CA THR A 94 2.56 -9.67 -15.80
C THR A 94 2.00 -11.04 -15.57
N ARG A 95 2.85 -12.04 -15.33
CA ARG A 95 2.39 -13.32 -14.80
C ARG A 95 2.44 -13.32 -13.27
N PRO A 96 1.56 -14.09 -12.62
CA PRO A 96 1.55 -14.21 -11.17
C PRO A 96 2.93 -14.54 -10.61
N ARG A 97 3.21 -14.01 -9.43
CA ARG A 97 4.47 -14.22 -8.73
C ARG A 97 4.58 -15.69 -8.31
N THR A 98 5.44 -16.45 -8.97
CA THR A 98 5.62 -17.89 -8.72
C THR A 98 6.92 -18.13 -7.96
N ALA A 99 6.90 -19.10 -7.04
CA ALA A 99 8.12 -19.54 -6.38
C ALA A 99 9.02 -20.22 -7.42
N ARG A 100 10.22 -19.68 -7.59
CA ARG A 100 11.25 -20.24 -8.47
C ARG A 100 12.53 -20.40 -7.68
N THR A 101 13.13 -21.57 -7.77
CA THR A 101 14.48 -21.79 -7.24
C THR A 101 15.47 -21.12 -8.17
N ILE A 102 16.19 -20.14 -7.64
CA ILE A 102 17.30 -19.49 -8.35
C ILE A 102 18.58 -20.09 -7.78
N ARG A 103 19.41 -20.65 -8.66
CA ARG A 103 20.72 -21.20 -8.31
C ARG A 103 21.79 -20.23 -8.79
N ASN A 104 22.71 -19.85 -7.91
CA ASN A 104 23.92 -19.15 -8.29
C ASN A 104 25.06 -20.17 -8.51
N PRO A 105 25.51 -20.39 -9.75
CA PRO A 105 26.58 -21.36 -10.03
C PRO A 105 27.93 -20.96 -9.42
N ALA A 106 28.14 -19.69 -9.07
CA ALA A 106 29.39 -19.20 -8.47
C ALA A 106 29.48 -19.40 -6.95
N SER A 107 28.36 -19.68 -6.27
CA SER A 107 28.34 -19.75 -4.79
C SER A 107 27.61 -20.99 -4.23
N ASP A 108 27.19 -21.92 -5.09
CA ASP A 108 26.36 -23.11 -4.77
C ASP A 108 25.12 -22.81 -3.90
N LEU A 109 24.65 -21.57 -3.93
CA LEU A 109 23.47 -21.14 -3.17
C LEU A 109 22.22 -21.38 -4.01
N GLU A 110 21.31 -22.19 -3.50
CA GLU A 110 19.95 -22.32 -3.99
C GLU A 110 18.99 -21.59 -3.06
N LYS A 111 18.24 -20.63 -3.60
CA LYS A 111 17.22 -19.91 -2.86
C LYS A 111 15.91 -19.89 -3.63
N SER A 112 14.84 -20.35 -3.00
CA SER A 112 13.49 -20.19 -3.52
C SER A 112 13.06 -18.73 -3.36
N GLN A 113 12.74 -18.08 -4.47
CA GLN A 113 12.31 -16.68 -4.49
C GLN A 113 11.02 -16.52 -5.30
N ARG A 114 10.20 -15.55 -4.91
CA ARG A 114 8.97 -15.20 -5.63
C ARG A 114 9.32 -14.33 -6.84
N VAL A 115 9.32 -14.91 -8.02
CA VAL A 115 9.65 -14.25 -9.27
C VAL A 115 8.38 -13.82 -9.99
N LEU A 116 8.32 -12.56 -10.40
CA LEU A 116 7.31 -12.04 -11.33
C LEU A 116 7.96 -11.95 -12.71
N THR A 117 7.27 -12.42 -13.75
CA THR A 117 7.71 -12.19 -15.13
C THR A 117 6.82 -11.12 -15.76
N ALA A 118 7.43 -10.18 -16.46
CA ALA A 118 6.73 -9.06 -17.08
C ALA A 118 7.16 -8.86 -18.53
N SER A 119 6.36 -8.12 -19.28
CA SER A 119 6.72 -7.65 -20.63
C SER A 119 7.92 -6.68 -20.59
N PRO A 120 8.65 -6.52 -21.71
CA PRO A 120 9.79 -5.59 -21.79
C PRO A 120 9.47 -4.14 -21.40
N GLY A 121 8.27 -3.65 -21.72
CA GLY A 121 7.82 -2.29 -21.38
C GLY A 121 7.48 -2.05 -19.91
N PHE A 122 7.74 -3.01 -19.01
CA PHE A 122 7.40 -2.88 -17.58
C PHE A 122 8.05 -1.65 -16.94
N PHE A 123 9.34 -1.43 -17.20
CA PHE A 123 10.09 -0.29 -16.65
C PHE A 123 9.83 1.04 -17.37
N GLU A 124 9.17 1.02 -18.53
CA GLU A 124 8.67 2.24 -19.19
C GLU A 124 7.38 2.76 -18.54
N MET A 125 6.61 1.84 -17.95
CA MET A 125 5.33 2.11 -17.31
C MET A 125 5.48 2.38 -15.80
N PHE A 126 6.34 1.63 -15.11
CA PHE A 126 6.55 1.75 -13.66
C PHE A 126 7.91 2.36 -13.32
N THR A 127 7.89 3.46 -12.60
CA THR A 127 9.10 4.12 -12.05
C THR A 127 9.50 3.46 -10.73
N PHE A 128 10.76 3.09 -10.55
CA PHE A 128 11.25 2.59 -9.26
C PHE A 128 12.30 3.55 -8.69
N PRO A 129 12.26 3.85 -7.37
CA PRO A 129 13.34 4.59 -6.74
C PRO A 129 14.64 3.78 -6.86
N ALA A 130 15.74 4.50 -7.12
CA ALA A 130 17.09 3.94 -7.18
C ALA A 130 17.60 3.55 -5.78
#